data_AF-A0A3B0CEB1-F1
#
_entry.id   AF-A0A3B0CEB1-F1
#
_cell.length_a   1.000
_cell.length_b   1.000
_cell.length_c   1.000
_cell.angle_alpha   90.00
_cell.angle_beta   90.00
_cell.angle_gamma   90.00
#
_symmetry.space_group_name_H-M   'P 1'
#
loop_
_entity.id
_entity.type
_entity.pdbx_description
1 polymer ?
#
loop_
_entity_poly.entity_id
_entity_poly.type
_entity_poly.pdbx_seq_one_letter_code
_entity_poly.pdbx_strand_id
1 'polypeptide(L)'
;MSTQEVADKLVSLCKDGKYDEAYELYADDAISIEMPGMPGDEVTHGKEKIIDGYYEWANSIEEVHGGTVGEPVVAGNHFMLPMTSDATFKGQGRWKMEELCLYQVENGKIKKAQFFYDVPDMG
;
A
#
# COMPACT_ATOMS: atom_id res chain seq x y z
N MET A 1 17.75 4.47 -8.20
CA MET A 1 17.49 3.09 -7.71
C MET A 1 16.91 2.30 -8.87
N SER A 2 17.35 1.07 -9.05
CA SER A 2 16.71 0.08 -9.91
C SER A 2 15.37 -0.37 -9.31
N THR A 3 14.51 -1.00 -10.12
CA THR A 3 13.24 -1.57 -9.64
C THR A 3 13.44 -2.56 -8.49
N GLN A 4 14.47 -3.41 -8.58
CA GLN A 4 14.79 -4.38 -7.53
C GLN A 4 15.17 -3.68 -6.22
N GLU A 5 16.05 -2.67 -6.28
CA GLU A 5 16.45 -1.91 -5.09
C GLU A 5 15.26 -1.17 -4.44
N VAL A 6 14.33 -0.65 -5.25
CA VAL A 6 13.09 -0.04 -4.74
C VAL A 6 12.22 -1.08 -4.06
N ALA A 7 12.02 -2.25 -4.69
CA ALA A 7 11.21 -3.33 -4.14
C ALA A 7 11.78 -3.87 -2.82
N ASP A 8 13.08 -4.18 -2.78
CA ASP A 8 13.76 -4.70 -1.60
C ASP A 8 13.71 -3.70 -0.43
N LYS A 9 13.91 -2.41 -0.74
CA LYS A 9 13.85 -1.36 0.27
C LYS A 9 12.42 -1.17 0.78
N LEU A 10 11.42 -1.19 -0.10
CA LEU A 10 10.01 -1.10 0.29
C LEU A 10 9.64 -2.27 1.23
N VAL A 11 10.01 -3.49 0.87
CA VAL A 11 9.76 -4.70 1.68
C VAL A 11 10.40 -4.58 3.06
N SER A 12 11.68 -4.18 3.12
CA SER A 12 12.38 -4.02 4.40
C SER A 12 11.69 -2.98 5.29
N LEU A 13 11.34 -1.83 4.73
CA LEU A 13 10.70 -0.75 5.50
C LEU A 13 9.31 -1.14 5.98
N CYS A 14 8.49 -1.77 5.14
CA CYS A 14 7.17 -2.25 5.53
C CYS A 14 7.24 -3.36 6.60
N LYS A 15 8.19 -4.30 6.49
CA LYS A 15 8.42 -5.35 7.51
C LYS A 15 8.82 -4.75 8.88
N ASP A 16 9.55 -3.64 8.86
CA ASP A 16 9.97 -2.91 10.07
C ASP A 16 8.92 -1.89 10.58
N GLY A 17 7.76 -1.77 9.92
CA GLY A 17 6.72 -0.79 10.26
C GLY A 17 7.09 0.67 9.99
N LYS A 18 8.11 0.91 9.17
CA LYS A 18 8.65 2.23 8.82
C LYS A 18 7.93 2.85 7.62
N TYR A 19 6.61 3.01 7.74
CA TYR A 19 5.77 3.44 6.61
C TYR A 19 6.08 4.86 6.12
N ASP A 20 6.41 5.79 7.02
CA ASP A 20 6.82 7.15 6.63
C ASP A 20 8.08 7.13 5.75
N GLU A 21 9.07 6.31 6.11
CA GLU A 21 10.28 6.10 5.30
C GLU A 21 9.97 5.38 3.97
N ALA A 22 8.96 4.51 3.95
CA ALA A 22 8.52 3.83 2.74
C ALA A 22 7.90 4.81 1.73
N TYR A 23 7.14 5.81 2.19
CA TYR A 23 6.57 6.84 1.32
C TYR A 23 7.64 7.72 0.66
N GLU A 24 8.84 7.83 1.22
CA GLU A 24 9.98 8.46 0.55
C GLU A 24 10.44 7.72 -0.72
N LEU A 25 9.97 6.50 -0.97
CA LEU A 25 10.21 5.79 -2.23
C LEU A 25 9.28 6.25 -3.35
N TYR A 26 8.21 6.99 -3.05
CA TYR A 26 7.24 7.47 -4.03
C TYR A 26 7.71 8.75 -4.72
N ALA A 27 7.33 8.92 -5.97
CA ALA A 27 7.47 10.18 -6.69
C ALA A 27 6.46 11.21 -6.16
N ASP A 28 6.78 12.50 -6.21
CA ASP A 28 5.88 13.54 -5.69
C ASP A 28 4.52 13.58 -6.42
N ASP A 29 4.52 13.18 -7.69
CA ASP A 29 3.34 13.06 -8.55
C ASP A 29 2.92 11.60 -8.78
N ALA A 30 3.18 10.72 -7.80
CA ALA A 30 2.76 9.33 -7.82
C ALA A 30 1.23 9.20 -7.86
N ILE A 31 0.75 8.07 -8.40
CA ILE A 31 -0.67 7.73 -8.46
C ILE A 31 -0.91 6.47 -7.65
N SER A 32 -1.92 6.50 -6.78
CA SER A 32 -2.42 5.31 -6.08
C SER A 32 -3.79 4.95 -6.62
N ILE A 33 -4.03 3.66 -6.87
CA ILE A 33 -5.32 3.15 -7.37
C ILE A 33 -5.81 2.05 -6.43
N GLU A 34 -6.97 2.29 -5.84
CA GLU A 34 -7.67 1.34 -4.98
C GLU A 34 -8.68 0.49 -5.76
N MET A 35 -9.19 -0.56 -5.12
CA MET A 35 -10.23 -1.39 -5.71
C MET A 35 -11.58 -0.65 -5.79
N PRO A 36 -12.35 -0.79 -6.89
CA PRO A 36 -13.67 -0.22 -7.00
C PRO A 36 -14.59 -0.71 -5.88
N GLY A 37 -15.31 0.21 -5.23
CA GLY A 37 -16.24 -0.10 -4.15
C GLY A 37 -15.66 0.11 -2.75
N MET A 38 -14.37 0.43 -2.62
CA MET A 38 -13.84 0.94 -1.35
C MET A 38 -14.29 2.40 -1.10
N PRO A 39 -14.50 2.80 0.16
CA PRO A 39 -14.76 4.19 0.50
C PRO A 39 -13.54 5.05 0.18
N GLY A 40 -13.78 6.27 -0.28
CA GLY A 40 -12.73 7.21 -0.65
C GLY A 40 -12.54 7.31 -2.16
N ASP A 41 -11.41 7.90 -2.57
CA ASP A 41 -11.07 8.08 -3.97
C ASP A 41 -10.47 6.78 -4.55
N GLU A 42 -11.07 6.27 -5.63
CA GLU A 42 -10.50 5.12 -6.37
C GLU A 42 -9.11 5.45 -6.94
N VAL A 43 -8.87 6.72 -7.30
CA VAL A 43 -7.59 7.18 -7.84
C VAL A 43 -7.13 8.42 -7.09
N THR A 44 -6.00 8.28 -6.40
CA THR A 44 -5.35 9.36 -5.64
C THR A 44 -4.10 9.83 -6.36
N HIS A 45 -4.00 11.15 -6.58
CA HIS A 45 -2.88 11.77 -7.27
C HIS A 45 -2.02 12.60 -6.33
N GLY A 46 -0.71 12.35 -6.34
CA GLY A 46 0.31 13.06 -5.59
C GLY A 46 0.64 12.37 -4.27
N LYS A 47 1.95 12.35 -3.94
CA LYS A 47 2.49 11.69 -2.75
C LYS A 47 1.85 12.17 -1.45
N GLU A 48 1.64 13.48 -1.33
CA GLU A 48 1.04 14.09 -0.14
C GLU A 48 -0.36 13.52 0.14
N LYS A 49 -1.22 13.45 -0.87
CA LYS A 49 -2.56 12.89 -0.72
C LYS A 49 -2.55 11.38 -0.42
N ILE A 50 -1.58 10.65 -0.97
CA ILE A 50 -1.42 9.22 -0.68
C ILE A 50 -1.05 9.04 0.81
N ILE A 51 -0.16 9.87 1.34
CA ILE A 51 0.22 9.86 2.75
C ILE A 51 -0.97 10.24 3.64
N ASP A 52 -1.74 11.25 3.26
CA ASP A 52 -2.95 11.64 4.00
C ASP A 52 -3.96 10.49 4.08
N GLY A 53 -4.25 9.84 2.96
CA GLY A 53 -5.14 8.67 2.92
C GLY A 53 -4.64 7.51 3.77
N TYR A 54 -3.32 7.28 3.81
CA TYR A 54 -2.73 6.31 4.73
C TYR A 54 -2.94 6.68 6.20
N TYR A 55 -2.77 7.96 6.57
CA TYR A 55 -3.04 8.37 7.94
C TYR A 55 -4.52 8.30 8.29
N GLU A 56 -5.43 8.59 7.36
CA GLU A 56 -6.87 8.37 7.57
C GLU A 56 -7.17 6.89 7.83
N TRP A 57 -6.64 6.00 7.00
CA TRP A 57 -6.75 4.56 7.19
C TRP A 57 -6.14 4.12 8.53
N ALA A 58 -4.91 4.51 8.83
CA ALA A 58 -4.22 4.15 10.07
C ALA A 58 -4.97 4.67 11.31
N ASN A 59 -5.55 5.88 11.24
CA ASN A 59 -6.36 6.44 12.32
C ASN A 59 -7.73 5.76 12.47
N SER A 60 -8.23 5.10 11.43
CA SER A 60 -9.47 4.32 11.49
C SER A 60 -9.29 2.98 12.22
N ILE A 61 -8.05 2.51 12.38
CA ILE A 61 -7.72 1.28 13.10
C ILE A 61 -7.86 1.52 14.62
N GLU A 62 -8.55 0.59 15.28
CA GLU A 62 -8.67 0.48 16.72
C GLU A 62 -7.62 -0.47 17.31
N GLU A 63 -7.36 -1.60 16.65
CA GLU A 63 -6.40 -2.61 17.10
C GLU A 63 -5.79 -3.35 15.90
N VAL A 64 -4.47 -3.55 15.90
CA VAL A 64 -3.77 -4.36 14.90
C VAL A 64 -3.53 -5.76 15.47
N HIS A 65 -4.02 -6.79 14.78
CA HIS A 65 -3.84 -8.20 15.16
C HIS A 65 -2.65 -8.84 14.45
N GLY A 66 -2.28 -8.32 13.28
CA GLY A 66 -1.12 -8.77 12.55
C GLY A 66 -1.13 -8.33 11.10
N GLY A 67 -0.08 -8.74 10.39
CA GLY A 67 0.08 -8.51 8.97
C GLY A 67 1.35 -9.16 8.47
N THR A 68 1.45 -9.33 7.16
CA THR A 68 2.63 -9.91 6.53
C THR A 68 2.97 -9.13 5.28
N VAL A 69 4.28 -9.07 4.99
CA VAL A 69 4.81 -8.54 3.74
C VAL A 69 5.62 -9.68 3.13
N GLY A 70 5.16 -10.18 1.99
CA GLY A 70 5.84 -11.25 1.29
C GLY A 70 7.02 -10.76 0.46
N GLU A 71 7.56 -11.67 -0.34
CA GLU A 71 8.70 -11.40 -1.21
C GLU A 71 8.27 -10.75 -2.53
N PRO A 72 9.09 -9.82 -3.09
CA PRO A 72 8.76 -9.14 -4.32
C PRO A 72 8.93 -10.03 -5.54
N VAL A 73 7.99 -9.90 -6.48
CA VAL A 73 8.15 -10.39 -7.86
C VAL A 73 8.45 -9.19 -8.75
N VAL A 74 9.66 -9.13 -9.30
CA VAL A 74 10.13 -7.99 -10.10
C VAL A 74 10.19 -8.34 -11.59
N ALA A 75 9.66 -7.46 -12.44
CA ALA A 75 9.69 -7.59 -13.89
C ALA A 75 9.86 -6.22 -14.56
N GLY A 76 11.03 -5.96 -15.15
CA GLY A 76 11.34 -4.70 -15.83
C GLY A 76 11.24 -3.50 -14.88
N ASN A 77 10.33 -2.56 -15.19
CA ASN A 77 10.04 -1.39 -14.36
C ASN A 77 8.86 -1.60 -13.40
N HIS A 78 8.38 -2.83 -13.22
CA HIS A 78 7.29 -3.15 -12.30
C HIS A 78 7.73 -4.16 -11.24
N PHE A 79 7.06 -4.13 -10.09
CA PHE A 79 7.15 -5.20 -9.10
C PHE A 79 5.83 -5.38 -8.36
N MET A 80 5.60 -6.58 -7.84
CA MET A 80 4.39 -6.92 -7.08
C MET A 80 4.78 -7.39 -5.68
N LEU A 81 3.97 -7.02 -4.67
CA LEU A 81 4.10 -7.46 -3.30
C LEU A 81 2.80 -8.09 -2.79
N PRO A 82 2.81 -9.35 -2.35
CA PRO A 82 1.72 -9.88 -1.56
C PRO A 82 1.81 -9.36 -0.13
N MET A 83 0.71 -8.81 0.37
CA MET A 83 0.59 -8.31 1.74
C MET A 83 -0.69 -8.86 2.39
N THR A 84 -0.67 -8.98 3.71
CA THR A 84 -1.87 -9.26 4.49
C THR A 84 -1.99 -8.25 5.61
N SER A 85 -3.20 -7.83 5.94
CA SER A 85 -3.50 -6.98 7.09
C SER A 85 -4.63 -7.61 7.90
N ASP A 86 -4.51 -7.58 9.22
CA ASP A 86 -5.53 -8.05 10.14
C ASP A 86 -5.70 -6.99 11.24
N ALA A 87 -6.79 -6.23 11.15
CA ALA A 87 -7.03 -5.07 11.99
C ALA A 87 -8.51 -4.94 12.36
N THR A 88 -8.78 -4.48 13.59
CA THR A 88 -10.08 -3.98 14.02
C THR A 88 -10.20 -2.52 13.64
N PHE A 89 -11.25 -2.16 12.91
CA PHE A 89 -11.58 -0.81 12.50
C PHE A 89 -12.67 -0.23 13.40
N LYS A 90 -12.54 1.06 13.74
CA LYS A 90 -13.47 1.79 14.61
C LYS A 90 -14.88 1.76 14.01
N GLY A 91 -15.81 1.14 14.73
CA GLY A 91 -17.22 1.03 14.32
C GLY A 91 -17.50 0.07 13.16
N GLN A 92 -16.49 -0.62 12.61
CA GLN A 92 -16.63 -1.56 11.49
C GLN A 92 -16.22 -3.00 11.83
N GLY A 93 -15.56 -3.20 12.98
CA GLY A 93 -15.15 -4.53 13.44
C GLY A 93 -13.83 -4.99 12.81
N ARG A 94 -13.53 -6.29 12.94
CA ARG A 94 -12.25 -6.86 12.51
C ARG A 94 -12.29 -7.33 11.07
N TRP A 95 -11.38 -6.83 10.25
CA TRP A 95 -11.19 -7.25 8.87
C TRP A 95 -9.82 -7.88 8.67
N LYS A 96 -9.81 -8.94 7.86
CA LYS A 96 -8.60 -9.57 7.35
C LYS A 96 -8.55 -9.34 5.84
N MET A 97 -7.53 -8.62 5.40
CA MET A 97 -7.31 -8.26 4.01
C MET A 97 -6.12 -9.05 3.47
N GLU A 98 -6.26 -9.59 2.27
CA GLU A 98 -5.22 -10.28 1.52
C GLU A 98 -5.07 -9.54 0.20
N GLU A 99 -3.91 -8.91 0.00
CA GLU A 99 -3.71 -7.88 -1.01
C GLU A 99 -2.51 -8.22 -1.90
N LEU A 100 -2.65 -7.90 -3.19
CA LEU A 100 -1.53 -7.81 -4.12
C LEU A 100 -1.31 -6.35 -4.49
N CYS A 101 -0.14 -5.82 -4.16
CA CYS A 101 0.23 -4.44 -4.45
C CYS A 101 1.13 -4.43 -5.68
N LEU A 102 0.66 -3.89 -6.80
CA LEU A 102 1.44 -3.71 -8.03
C LEU A 102 2.02 -2.30 -8.07
N TYR A 103 3.33 -2.23 -8.23
CA TYR A 103 4.06 -0.97 -8.32
C TYR A 103 4.72 -0.81 -9.67
N GLN A 104 4.68 0.42 -10.20
CA GLN A 104 5.49 0.85 -11.33
C GLN A 104 6.56 1.82 -10.84
N VAL A 105 7.80 1.57 -11.24
CA VAL A 105 8.96 2.41 -10.93
C VAL A 105 9.34 3.22 -12.15
N GLU A 106 9.60 4.51 -11.93
CA GLU A 106 10.14 5.44 -12.91
C GLU A 106 11.19 6.31 -12.23
N ASN A 107 12.35 6.51 -12.86
CA ASN A 107 13.46 7.30 -12.30
C ASN A 107 13.89 6.88 -10.88
N GLY A 108 13.73 5.59 -10.56
CA GLY A 108 14.03 5.04 -9.24
C GLY A 108 13.09 5.46 -8.12
N LYS A 109 11.85 5.86 -8.46
CA LYS A 109 10.77 6.15 -7.54
C LYS A 109 9.49 5.42 -7.96
N ILE A 110 8.62 5.12 -7.01
CA ILE A 110 7.31 4.54 -7.28
C ILE A 110 6.44 5.63 -7.91
N LYS A 111 6.07 5.42 -9.17
CA LYS A 111 5.25 6.33 -9.96
C LYS A 111 3.77 5.95 -9.89
N LYS A 112 3.49 4.66 -9.74
CA LYS A 112 2.14 4.14 -9.61
C LYS A 112 2.11 2.99 -8.60
N ALA A 113 1.12 2.99 -7.72
CA ALA A 113 0.71 1.86 -6.91
C ALA A 113 -0.72 1.49 -7.29
N GLN A 114 -1.02 0.20 -7.37
CA GLN A 114 -2.37 -0.31 -7.60
C GLN A 114 -2.59 -1.55 -6.75
N PHE A 115 -3.70 -1.57 -6.03
CA PHE A 115 -4.03 -2.63 -5.09
C PHE A 115 -5.10 -3.56 -5.62
N PHE A 116 -4.98 -4.84 -5.29
CA PHE A 116 -5.92 -5.88 -5.67
C PHE A 116 -6.24 -6.74 -4.46
N TYR A 117 -7.49 -6.70 -4.03
CA TYR A 117 -8.00 -7.47 -2.89
C TYR A 117 -9.52 -7.60 -3.00
N ASP A 118 -10.07 -8.53 -2.23
CA ASP A 118 -11.52 -8.65 -2.09
C ASP A 118 -12.03 -7.48 -1.25
N VAL A 119 -12.86 -6.62 -1.86
CA VAL A 119 -13.51 -5.51 -1.16
C VAL A 119 -14.49 -6.11 -0.14
N PRO A 120 -14.33 -5.83 1.16
CA PRO A 120 -15.23 -6.36 2.18
C PRO A 120 -16.67 -5.91 1.90
N ASP A 121 -17.63 -6.83 2.08
CA ASP A 121 -19.04 -6.49 1.94
C ASP A 121 -19.43 -5.52 3.06
N MET A 122 -19.66 -4.27 2.69
CA MET A 122 -19.80 -3.14 3.61
C MET A 122 -21.19 -3.03 4.26
N GLY A 123 -22.12 -3.95 3.94
CA GLY A 123 -23.44 -4.03 4.56
C GLY A 123 -24.40 -2.90 4.17
#